data_AF-A0A645BC27-F1
#
_entry.id   AF-A0A645BC27-F1
#
_cell.length_a   1.000
_cell.length_b   1.000
_cell.length_c   1.000
_cell.angle_alpha   90.00
_cell.angle_beta   90.00
_cell.angle_gamma   90.00
#
_symmetry.space_group_name_H-M   'P 1'
#
loop_
_entity.id
_entity.type
_entity.pdbx_description
1 polymer ?
#
loop_
_entity_poly.entity_id
_entity_poly.type
_entity_poly.pdbx_seq_one_letter_code
_entity_poly.pdbx_strand_id
1 'polypeptide(L)'
;MRITTHYHEDNLLSSLYSVIHEAGHGLYELGIADELQYGCLAGGVSMGIHESQSRLYENMLGRSLPFAQALLPVLAEIFPDTFMGIETEQLHRALNVSRPSLIRTESDELTYSMHIMVRYELEKALYDGSLKVCDLPGAWKALYTEYLSVEPENDSEGVLQDVHWSGGMFGYFPSYSIGSAYSAQIYAAMAKDVDIEAALRAGDFAPINAWLGEKIHRHGGMMKPRDLIVSATGQAFDAGYYISYLKDKYSGLYSL
;
A
#
# COMPACT_ATOMS: atom_id res chain seq x y z
N MET A 1 6.81 12.51 -14.41
CA MET A 1 6.06 12.02 -13.23
C MET A 1 5.66 13.20 -12.36
N ARG A 2 4.42 13.26 -11.87
CA ARG A 2 3.92 14.26 -10.90
C ARG A 2 3.10 13.51 -9.86
N ILE A 3 3.14 13.94 -8.61
CA ILE A 3 2.30 13.40 -7.52
C ILE A 3 1.40 14.50 -6.97
N THR A 4 0.28 14.10 -6.37
CA THR A 4 -0.67 14.99 -5.71
C THR A 4 -1.03 14.41 -4.35
N THR A 5 -1.32 15.26 -3.37
CA THR A 5 -1.79 14.87 -2.05
C THR A 5 -2.91 15.82 -1.60
N HIS A 6 -3.64 15.42 -0.56
CA HIS A 6 -4.64 16.25 0.09
C HIS A 6 -4.21 16.53 1.53
N TYR A 7 -4.19 17.81 1.90
CA TYR A 7 -3.79 18.24 3.25
C TYR A 7 -5.02 18.40 4.14
N HIS A 8 -4.97 17.79 5.31
CA HIS A 8 -5.93 17.97 6.38
C HIS A 8 -5.23 18.66 7.55
N GLU A 9 -5.71 19.85 7.94
CA GLU A 9 -5.08 20.66 9.00
C GLU A 9 -5.03 19.93 10.35
N ASP A 10 -5.96 19.01 10.57
CA ASP A 10 -6.12 18.22 11.79
C ASP A 10 -5.61 16.77 11.67
N ASN A 11 -5.08 16.37 10.51
CA ASN A 11 -4.58 15.02 10.27
C ASN A 11 -3.32 14.99 9.42
N LEU A 12 -2.18 15.23 10.08
CA LEU A 12 -0.85 15.17 9.47
C LEU A 12 -0.59 13.83 8.76
N LEU A 13 -0.96 12.72 9.39
CA LEU A 13 -0.63 11.37 8.91
C LEU A 13 -1.31 11.06 7.56
N SER A 14 -2.52 11.56 7.34
CA SER A 14 -3.23 11.40 6.05
C SER A 14 -2.38 11.92 4.89
N SER A 15 -1.95 13.18 4.97
CA SER A 15 -1.14 13.80 3.90
C SER A 15 0.25 13.18 3.78
N LEU A 16 0.91 12.87 4.92
CA LEU A 16 2.25 12.27 4.94
C LEU A 16 2.26 10.92 4.22
N TYR A 17 1.37 10.00 4.58
CA TYR A 17 1.34 8.67 3.98
C TYR A 17 0.80 8.69 2.55
N SER A 18 -0.11 9.61 2.22
CA SER A 18 -0.49 9.84 0.82
C SER A 18 0.72 10.25 -0.03
N VAL A 19 1.56 11.17 0.47
CA VAL A 19 2.78 11.56 -0.26
C VAL A 19 3.76 10.40 -0.38
N ILE A 20 3.99 9.62 0.68
CA ILE A 20 4.90 8.46 0.64
C ILE A 20 4.38 7.42 -0.37
N HIS A 21 3.08 7.15 -0.37
CA HIS A 21 2.43 6.22 -1.29
C HIS A 21 2.64 6.65 -2.75
N GLU A 22 2.27 7.88 -3.10
CA GLU A 22 2.42 8.40 -4.45
C GLU A 22 3.90 8.55 -4.85
N ALA A 23 4.80 8.84 -3.90
CA ALA A 23 6.23 8.85 -4.15
C ALA A 23 6.75 7.46 -4.52
N GLY A 24 6.25 6.38 -3.90
CA GLY A 24 6.63 5.02 -4.27
C GLY A 24 6.20 4.65 -5.69
N HIS A 25 4.99 5.04 -6.11
CA HIS A 25 4.58 4.99 -7.52
C HIS A 25 5.51 5.79 -8.42
N GLY A 26 5.80 7.03 -8.02
CA GLY A 26 6.62 7.93 -8.77
C GLY A 26 8.06 7.43 -8.96
N LEU A 27 8.64 6.83 -7.93
CA LEU A 27 9.97 6.24 -7.96
C LEU A 27 10.03 5.05 -8.91
N TYR A 28 8.97 4.23 -8.99
CA TYR A 28 8.91 3.16 -9.97
C TYR A 28 8.97 3.70 -11.40
N GLU A 29 8.09 4.65 -11.73
CA GLU A 29 8.01 5.23 -13.08
C GLU A 29 9.27 6.00 -13.47
N LEU A 30 9.91 6.70 -12.52
CA LEU A 30 11.18 7.38 -12.74
C LEU A 30 12.38 6.42 -12.83
N GLY A 31 12.27 5.22 -12.27
CA GLY A 31 13.32 4.20 -12.30
C GLY A 31 13.34 3.33 -13.55
N ILE A 32 12.39 3.52 -14.48
CA ILE A 32 12.34 2.79 -15.75
C ILE A 32 13.50 3.23 -16.65
N ALA A 33 14.19 2.25 -17.25
CA ALA A 33 15.39 2.51 -18.04
C ALA A 33 15.13 3.48 -19.20
N ASP A 34 16.05 4.42 -19.39
CA ASP A 34 15.95 5.48 -20.41
C ASP A 34 15.80 4.92 -21.83
N GLU A 35 16.38 3.74 -22.11
CA GLU A 35 16.28 3.11 -23.43
C GLU A 35 14.86 2.60 -23.75
N LEU A 36 14.00 2.45 -22.74
CA LEU A 36 12.60 2.04 -22.95
C LEU A 36 11.69 3.23 -23.23
N GLN A 37 12.10 4.44 -22.83
CA GLN A 37 11.29 5.66 -22.90
C GLN A 37 10.76 5.91 -24.32
N TYR A 38 9.56 6.46 -24.40
CA TYR A 38 8.81 6.67 -25.65
C TYR A 38 8.43 5.38 -26.41
N GLY A 39 8.63 4.20 -25.81
CA GLY A 39 8.14 2.91 -26.29
C GLY A 39 6.93 2.39 -25.51
N CYS A 40 6.30 1.31 -25.99
CA CYS A 40 5.17 0.65 -25.31
C CYS A 40 5.55 -0.10 -24.02
N LEU A 41 6.83 -0.09 -23.66
CA LEU A 41 7.39 -0.74 -22.47
C LEU A 41 7.84 0.30 -21.42
N ALA A 42 7.69 1.60 -21.70
CA ALA A 42 8.00 2.71 -20.80
C ALA A 42 6.88 2.95 -19.77
N GLY A 43 6.62 1.94 -18.95
CA GLY A 43 5.65 2.03 -17.85
C GLY A 43 5.71 0.80 -16.96
N GLY A 44 5.09 0.89 -15.80
CA GLY A 44 4.95 -0.24 -14.90
C GLY A 44 4.25 -1.45 -15.56
N VAL A 45 4.77 -2.64 -15.29
CA VAL A 45 4.32 -3.88 -15.96
C VAL A 45 2.87 -4.27 -15.63
N SER A 46 2.38 -3.94 -14.44
CA SER A 46 1.01 -4.18 -14.02
C SER A 46 0.64 -3.31 -12.82
N MET A 47 -0.66 -3.11 -12.60
CA MET A 47 -1.14 -2.38 -11.43
C MET A 47 -0.72 -3.03 -10.11
N GLY A 48 -0.63 -4.36 -10.04
CA GLY A 48 -0.18 -5.06 -8.84
C GLY A 48 1.30 -4.80 -8.54
N ILE A 49 2.17 -4.78 -9.56
CA ILE A 49 3.57 -4.41 -9.34
C ILE A 49 3.67 -2.91 -9.02
N HIS A 50 2.91 -2.06 -9.69
CA HIS A 50 2.91 -0.63 -9.45
C HIS A 50 2.48 -0.28 -8.01
N GLU A 51 1.42 -0.93 -7.51
CA GLU A 51 0.97 -0.83 -6.11
C GLU A 51 1.96 -1.45 -5.13
N SER A 52 2.68 -2.50 -5.52
CA SER A 52 3.71 -3.05 -4.64
C SER A 52 4.79 -2.03 -4.32
N GLN A 53 5.09 -1.10 -5.24
CA GLN A 53 6.07 -0.06 -4.98
C GLN A 53 5.52 0.98 -4.02
N SER A 54 4.31 1.50 -4.24
CA SER A 54 3.70 2.45 -3.29
C SER A 54 3.54 1.85 -1.89
N ARG A 55 3.06 0.61 -1.79
CA ARG A 55 2.89 -0.08 -0.49
C ARG A 55 4.20 -0.43 0.18
N LEU A 56 5.25 -0.76 -0.57
CA LEU A 56 6.58 -0.98 0.01
C LEU A 56 7.07 0.27 0.73
N TYR A 57 7.05 1.43 0.08
CA TYR A 57 7.47 2.69 0.68
C TYR A 57 6.53 3.14 1.79
N GLU A 58 5.22 3.08 1.57
CA GLU A 58 4.22 3.53 2.56
C GLU A 58 4.27 2.69 3.84
N ASN A 59 4.21 1.37 3.70
CA ASN A 59 3.91 0.48 4.82
C ASN A 59 5.15 -0.22 5.36
N MET A 60 5.82 -1.01 4.53
CA MET A 60 6.96 -1.82 4.97
C MET A 60 8.14 -0.95 5.41
N LEU A 61 8.36 0.19 4.72
CA LEU A 61 9.38 1.17 5.08
C LEU A 61 8.78 2.27 5.98
N GLY A 62 7.77 2.99 5.49
CA GLY A 62 7.27 4.22 6.11
C GLY A 62 6.49 4.03 7.41
N ARG A 63 5.93 2.83 7.68
CA ARG A 63 5.27 2.53 8.97
C ARG A 63 6.12 1.68 9.89
N SER A 64 7.42 1.52 9.59
CA SER A 64 8.35 0.72 10.39
C SER A 64 8.90 1.49 11.59
N LEU A 65 9.34 0.78 12.63
CA LEU A 65 10.02 1.38 13.77
C LEU A 65 11.33 2.11 13.37
N PRO A 66 12.22 1.55 12.52
CA PRO A 66 13.39 2.27 12.02
C PRO A 66 13.06 3.60 11.34
N PHE A 67 11.97 3.66 10.57
CA PHE A 67 11.54 4.91 9.96
C PHE A 67 10.96 5.89 10.99
N ALA A 68 10.18 5.42 11.97
CA ALA A 68 9.70 6.26 13.05
C ALA A 68 10.86 6.93 13.84
N GLN A 69 12.00 6.23 14.01
CA GLN A 69 13.21 6.76 14.64
C GLN A 69 13.82 7.92 13.85
N ALA A 70 13.83 7.84 12.52
CA ALA A 70 14.30 8.91 11.65
C ALA A 70 13.28 10.06 11.52
N LEU A 71 11.98 9.74 11.55
CA LEU A 71 10.90 10.70 11.34
C LEU A 71 10.66 11.59 12.56
N LEU A 72 10.69 11.03 13.78
CA LEU A 72 10.32 11.76 15.00
C LEU A 72 11.13 13.05 15.22
N PRO A 73 12.47 13.08 15.04
CA PRO A 73 13.24 14.32 15.16
C PRO A 73 12.78 15.41 14.18
N VAL A 74 12.45 15.03 12.94
CA VAL A 74 11.94 15.96 11.91
C VAL A 74 10.57 16.51 12.32
N LEU A 75 9.68 15.65 12.84
CA LEU A 75 8.37 16.08 13.33
C LEU A 75 8.48 17.00 14.55
N ALA A 76 9.40 16.71 15.48
CA ALA A 76 9.64 17.55 16.65
C ALA A 76 10.24 18.91 16.30
N GLU A 77 11.02 19.00 15.21
CA GLU A 77 11.54 20.28 14.70
C GLU A 77 10.43 21.14 14.08
N ILE A 78 9.54 20.54 13.27
CA ILE A 78 8.48 21.26 12.54
C ILE A 78 7.29 21.58 13.44
N PHE A 79 6.92 20.66 14.34
CA PHE A 79 5.74 20.72 15.19
C PHE A 79 6.09 20.46 16.67
N PRO A 80 6.93 21.30 17.29
CA PRO A 80 7.46 21.05 18.62
C PRO A 80 6.37 20.91 19.69
N ASP A 81 5.31 21.71 19.61
CA ASP A 81 4.20 21.67 20.59
C ASP A 81 3.46 20.33 20.61
N THR A 82 3.53 19.54 19.53
CA THR A 82 2.86 18.23 19.40
C THR A 82 3.80 17.06 19.64
N PHE A 83 5.05 17.13 19.16
CA PHE A 83 5.95 15.97 19.12
C PHE A 83 7.10 16.02 20.14
N MET A 84 7.35 17.16 20.81
CA MET A 84 8.35 17.20 21.89
C MET A 84 7.95 16.29 23.05
N GLY A 85 8.86 15.39 23.44
CA GLY A 85 8.63 14.44 24.54
C GLY A 85 7.82 13.21 24.17
N ILE A 86 7.45 13.05 22.89
CA ILE A 86 6.94 11.77 22.37
C ILE A 86 8.12 10.80 22.23
N GLU A 87 7.94 9.58 22.69
CA GLU A 87 8.90 8.49 22.47
C GLU A 87 8.68 7.84 21.12
N THR A 88 9.74 7.31 20.51
CA THR A 88 9.69 6.67 19.18
C THR A 88 8.63 5.56 19.14
N GLU A 89 8.58 4.72 20.18
CA GLU A 89 7.64 3.60 20.28
C GLU A 89 6.19 4.08 20.32
N GLN A 90 5.92 5.25 20.92
CA GLN A 90 4.58 5.85 20.92
C GLN A 90 4.19 6.31 19.52
N LEU A 91 5.10 6.98 18.81
CA LEU A 91 4.89 7.34 17.41
C LEU A 91 4.65 6.09 16.56
N HIS A 92 5.53 5.09 16.64
CA HIS A 92 5.41 3.84 15.89
C HIS A 92 4.06 3.15 16.11
N ARG A 93 3.57 3.10 17.36
CA ARG A 93 2.22 2.57 17.66
C ARG A 93 1.12 3.42 17.04
N ALA A 94 1.21 4.75 17.11
CA ALA A 94 0.22 5.66 16.52
C ALA A 94 0.15 5.55 14.98
N LEU A 95 1.28 5.29 14.31
CA LEU A 95 1.35 5.10 12.86
C LEU A 95 0.71 3.78 12.39
N ASN A 96 0.42 2.85 13.31
CA ASN A 96 0.02 1.47 13.01
C ASN A 96 -1.28 1.05 13.70
N VAL A 97 -2.14 2.00 14.05
CA VAL A 97 -3.46 1.70 14.59
C VAL A 97 -4.27 0.89 13.58
N SER A 98 -4.79 -0.26 14.02
CA SER A 98 -5.76 -1.05 13.27
C SER A 98 -7.14 -0.97 13.90
N ARG A 99 -8.15 -0.70 13.07
CA ARG A 99 -9.57 -0.71 13.44
C ARG A 99 -10.43 -0.84 12.18
N PRO A 100 -11.57 -1.54 12.26
CA PRO A 100 -12.51 -1.52 11.15
C PRO A 100 -13.01 -0.10 10.86
N SER A 101 -13.14 0.23 9.59
CA SER A 101 -13.55 1.55 9.11
C SER A 101 -14.31 1.43 7.78
N LEU A 102 -14.94 2.52 7.32
CA LEU A 102 -15.76 2.52 6.11
C LEU A 102 -14.95 2.85 4.85
N ILE A 103 -13.99 3.76 4.95
CA ILE A 103 -13.30 4.34 3.79
C ILE A 103 -12.05 3.53 3.47
N ARG A 104 -12.06 2.85 2.31
CA ARG A 104 -10.97 1.95 1.90
C ARG A 104 -9.61 2.65 1.86
N THR A 105 -9.53 3.85 1.30
CA THR A 105 -8.26 4.59 1.15
C THR A 105 -7.65 5.03 2.49
N GLU A 106 -8.44 5.04 3.56
CA GLU A 106 -8.01 5.43 4.91
C GLU A 106 -7.87 4.24 5.87
N SER A 107 -8.14 3.02 5.39
CA SER A 107 -8.09 1.80 6.19
C SER A 107 -6.66 1.35 6.50
N ASP A 108 -6.50 0.63 7.60
CA ASP A 108 -5.21 0.14 8.08
C ASP A 108 -4.73 -1.13 7.36
N GLU A 109 -3.47 -1.53 7.59
CA GLU A 109 -2.87 -2.66 6.87
C GLU A 109 -3.56 -4.02 7.09
N LEU A 110 -4.24 -4.23 8.23
CA LEU A 110 -4.97 -5.48 8.49
C LEU A 110 -6.36 -5.49 7.85
N THR A 111 -7.05 -4.35 7.86
CA THR A 111 -8.43 -4.27 7.37
C THR A 111 -8.54 -3.94 5.88
N TYR A 112 -7.51 -3.33 5.28
CA TYR A 112 -7.50 -2.89 3.89
C TYR A 112 -7.88 -3.99 2.89
N SER A 113 -7.32 -5.21 3.05
CA SER A 113 -7.63 -6.31 2.12
C SER A 113 -9.09 -6.78 2.21
N MET A 114 -9.77 -6.57 3.33
CA MET A 114 -11.20 -6.88 3.45
C MET A 114 -12.05 -5.94 2.60
N HIS A 115 -11.69 -4.65 2.52
CA HIS A 115 -12.36 -3.71 1.61
C HIS A 115 -12.22 -4.15 0.14
N ILE A 116 -11.07 -4.70 -0.24
CA ILE A 116 -10.83 -5.24 -1.58
C ILE A 116 -11.65 -6.51 -1.81
N MET A 117 -11.73 -7.40 -0.82
CA MET A 117 -12.57 -8.60 -0.91
C MET A 117 -14.03 -8.26 -1.16
N VAL A 118 -14.62 -7.31 -0.42
CA VAL A 118 -16.01 -6.87 -0.64
C VAL A 118 -16.23 -6.48 -2.11
N ARG A 119 -15.36 -5.64 -2.66
CA ARG A 119 -15.49 -5.18 -4.05
C ARG A 119 -15.34 -6.32 -5.04
N TYR A 120 -14.36 -7.20 -4.82
CA TYR A 120 -14.13 -8.36 -5.69
C TYR A 120 -15.33 -9.32 -5.72
N GLU A 121 -15.97 -9.56 -4.58
CA GLU A 121 -17.17 -10.40 -4.51
C GLU A 121 -18.36 -9.77 -5.23
N LEU A 122 -18.57 -8.47 -5.03
CA LEU A 122 -19.62 -7.73 -5.74
C LEU A 122 -19.39 -7.71 -7.24
N GLU A 123 -18.14 -7.50 -7.70
CA GLU A 123 -17.79 -7.57 -9.12
C GLU A 123 -18.12 -8.95 -9.70
N LYS A 124 -17.73 -10.03 -9.04
CA LYS A 124 -18.05 -11.40 -9.48
C LYS A 124 -19.56 -11.61 -9.61
N ALA A 125 -20.31 -11.19 -8.59
CA ALA A 125 -21.76 -11.37 -8.56
C ALA A 125 -22.48 -10.54 -9.65
N LEU A 126 -21.95 -9.36 -9.99
CA LEU A 126 -22.44 -8.58 -11.13
C LEU A 126 -22.16 -9.30 -12.47
N TYR A 127 -20.97 -9.88 -12.63
CA TYR A 127 -20.57 -10.53 -13.88
C TYR A 127 -21.24 -11.90 -14.12
N ASP A 128 -21.46 -12.68 -13.06
CA ASP A 128 -22.18 -13.96 -13.16
C ASP A 128 -23.71 -13.81 -13.17
N GLY A 129 -24.20 -12.58 -12.94
CA GLY A 129 -25.62 -12.23 -12.99
C GLY A 129 -26.41 -12.59 -11.73
N SER A 130 -25.75 -13.04 -10.66
CA SER A 130 -26.38 -13.31 -9.37
C SER A 130 -26.76 -12.03 -8.60
N LEU A 131 -26.17 -10.88 -8.95
CA LEU A 131 -26.48 -9.58 -8.37
C LEU A 131 -26.90 -8.58 -9.46
N LYS A 132 -28.00 -7.85 -9.22
CA LYS A 132 -28.41 -6.72 -10.08
C LYS A 132 -27.79 -5.43 -9.55
N VAL A 133 -27.51 -4.50 -10.47
CA VAL A 133 -26.95 -3.19 -10.14
C VAL A 133 -27.80 -2.42 -9.13
N CYS A 134 -29.14 -2.50 -9.22
CA CYS A 134 -30.05 -1.83 -8.29
C CYS A 134 -29.96 -2.35 -6.85
N ASP A 135 -29.43 -3.57 -6.65
CA ASP A 135 -29.33 -4.23 -5.36
C ASP A 135 -27.94 -4.02 -4.72
N LEU A 136 -27.01 -3.37 -5.42
CA LEU A 136 -25.63 -3.11 -4.96
C LEU A 136 -25.56 -2.39 -3.61
N PRO A 137 -26.34 -1.33 -3.31
CA PRO A 137 -26.28 -0.68 -2.00
C PRO A 137 -26.55 -1.64 -0.84
N GLY A 138 -27.55 -2.52 -1.00
CA GLY A 138 -27.89 -3.53 0.00
C GLY A 138 -26.82 -4.61 0.15
N ALA A 139 -26.30 -5.13 -0.97
CA ALA A 139 -25.25 -6.14 -0.96
C ALA A 139 -23.93 -5.60 -0.38
N TRP A 140 -23.57 -4.36 -0.71
CA TRP A 140 -22.41 -3.66 -0.15
C TRP A 140 -22.50 -3.57 1.37
N LYS A 141 -23.63 -3.08 1.88
CA LYS A 141 -23.89 -2.95 3.31
C LYS A 141 -23.81 -4.29 4.02
N ALA A 142 -24.38 -5.35 3.45
CA ALA A 142 -24.30 -6.70 4.01
C ALA A 142 -22.85 -7.19 4.14
N LEU A 143 -22.05 -7.06 3.08
CA LEU A 143 -20.66 -7.50 3.08
C LEU A 143 -19.75 -6.66 3.99
N TYR A 144 -19.97 -5.35 4.09
CA TYR A 144 -19.24 -4.51 5.05
C TYR A 144 -19.53 -4.91 6.50
N THR A 145 -20.79 -5.20 6.82
CA THR A 145 -21.15 -5.73 8.15
C THR A 145 -20.51 -7.09 8.40
N GLU A 146 -20.50 -7.99 7.40
CA GLU A 146 -19.90 -9.33 7.53
C GLU A 146 -18.38 -9.29 7.74
N TYR A 147 -17.66 -8.52 6.91
CA TYR A 147 -16.19 -8.57 6.87
C TYR A 147 -15.53 -7.56 7.81
N LEU A 148 -16.16 -6.41 8.03
CA LEU A 148 -15.59 -5.31 8.80
C LEU A 148 -16.43 -4.96 10.03
N SER A 149 -17.61 -5.55 10.23
CA SER A 149 -18.49 -5.22 11.37
C SER A 149 -18.83 -3.73 11.47
N VAL A 150 -18.85 -3.02 10.34
CA VAL A 150 -19.26 -1.62 10.21
C VAL A 150 -20.26 -1.48 9.08
N GLU A 151 -21.09 -0.44 9.16
CA GLU A 151 -22.18 -0.21 8.23
C GLU A 151 -22.17 1.26 7.79
N PRO A 152 -22.23 1.56 6.47
CA PRO A 152 -22.33 2.94 6.01
C PRO A 152 -23.72 3.51 6.30
N GLU A 153 -23.78 4.77 6.74
CA GLU A 153 -25.06 5.45 7.02
C GLU A 153 -25.79 5.85 5.73
N ASN A 154 -25.04 6.03 4.65
CA ASN A 154 -25.54 6.47 3.35
C ASN A 154 -24.66 5.94 2.20
N ASP A 155 -25.16 6.01 0.96
CA ASP A 155 -24.45 5.44 -0.19
C ASP A 155 -23.14 6.15 -0.53
N SER A 156 -22.95 7.41 -0.10
CA SER A 156 -21.72 8.18 -0.36
C SER A 156 -20.52 7.64 0.42
N GLU A 157 -20.75 7.11 1.63
CA GLU A 157 -19.77 6.37 2.42
C GLU A 157 -19.79 4.86 2.12
N GLY A 158 -20.86 4.40 1.46
CA GLY A 158 -21.04 3.03 1.01
C GLY A 158 -20.56 2.82 -0.42
N VAL A 159 -21.45 2.32 -1.26
CA VAL A 159 -21.16 1.86 -2.62
C VAL A 159 -20.63 2.95 -3.56
N LEU A 160 -20.86 4.23 -3.27
CA LEU A 160 -20.39 5.36 -4.08
C LEU A 160 -19.05 5.94 -3.60
N GLN A 161 -18.40 5.35 -2.58
CA GLN A 161 -17.16 5.89 -2.02
C GLN A 161 -15.97 5.88 -2.99
N ASP A 162 -16.01 5.02 -4.02
CA ASP A 162 -14.93 4.82 -4.98
C ASP A 162 -15.35 5.15 -6.42
N VAL A 163 -14.44 5.76 -7.18
CA VAL A 163 -14.67 6.16 -8.57
C VAL A 163 -14.50 5.01 -9.58
N HIS A 164 -14.02 3.85 -9.16
CA HIS A 164 -13.56 2.80 -10.08
C HIS A 164 -14.64 2.29 -11.01
N TRP A 165 -15.81 1.93 -10.48
CA TRP A 165 -16.89 1.39 -11.30
C TRP A 165 -17.51 2.42 -12.24
N SER A 166 -17.60 3.70 -11.83
CA SER A 166 -18.04 4.77 -12.72
C SER A 166 -17.01 5.07 -13.83
N GLY A 167 -15.73 4.83 -13.55
CA GLY A 167 -14.64 4.86 -14.53
C GLY A 167 -14.47 3.58 -15.36
N GLY A 168 -15.30 2.55 -15.18
CA GLY A 168 -15.22 1.28 -15.91
C GLY A 168 -14.08 0.35 -15.48
N MET A 169 -13.44 0.62 -14.34
CA MET A 169 -12.27 -0.12 -13.83
C MET A 169 -12.68 -1.38 -13.05
N PHE A 170 -13.37 -2.30 -13.71
CA PHE A 170 -13.72 -3.62 -13.15
C PHE A 170 -12.53 -4.59 -13.19
N GLY A 171 -12.40 -5.43 -12.16
CA GLY A 171 -11.23 -6.31 -12.00
C GLY A 171 -9.96 -5.57 -11.57
N TYR A 172 -10.07 -4.27 -11.27
CA TYR A 172 -8.95 -3.44 -10.85
C TYR A 172 -8.64 -3.61 -9.36
N PHE A 173 -9.66 -3.63 -8.49
CA PHE A 173 -9.45 -3.68 -7.03
C PHE A 173 -8.55 -4.82 -6.54
N PRO A 174 -8.61 -6.05 -7.08
CA PRO A 174 -7.72 -7.13 -6.67
C PRO A 174 -6.23 -6.78 -6.81
N SER A 175 -5.87 -5.87 -7.73
CA SER A 175 -4.49 -5.40 -7.89
C SER A 175 -3.95 -4.72 -6.63
N TYR A 176 -4.81 -4.09 -5.82
CA TYR A 176 -4.39 -3.43 -4.59
C TYR A 176 -3.89 -4.44 -3.53
N SER A 177 -4.68 -5.47 -3.23
CA SER A 177 -4.27 -6.52 -2.28
C SER A 177 -3.08 -7.34 -2.80
N ILE A 178 -3.03 -7.61 -4.10
CA ILE A 178 -1.87 -8.27 -4.73
C ILE A 178 -0.62 -7.38 -4.59
N GLY A 179 -0.75 -6.06 -4.72
CA GLY A 179 0.33 -5.12 -4.51
C GLY A 179 0.92 -5.18 -3.10
N SER A 180 0.07 -5.12 -2.07
CA SER A 180 0.51 -5.30 -0.67
C SER A 180 1.19 -6.64 -0.43
N ALA A 181 0.76 -7.69 -1.12
CA ALA A 181 1.39 -9.00 -0.99
C ALA A 181 2.75 -9.08 -1.69
N TYR A 182 2.87 -8.51 -2.90
CA TYR A 182 4.14 -8.39 -3.60
C TYR A 182 5.14 -7.55 -2.83
N SER A 183 4.72 -6.44 -2.22
CA SER A 183 5.62 -5.56 -1.49
C SER A 183 6.27 -6.27 -0.30
N ALA A 184 5.53 -7.14 0.41
CA ALA A 184 6.09 -7.94 1.50
C ALA A 184 7.14 -8.95 1.00
N GLN A 185 6.88 -9.62 -0.13
CA GLN A 185 7.84 -10.55 -0.72
C GLN A 185 9.08 -9.82 -1.26
N ILE A 186 8.90 -8.66 -1.88
CA ILE A 186 9.99 -7.80 -2.37
C ILE A 186 10.85 -7.33 -1.18
N TYR A 187 10.21 -6.84 -0.11
CA TYR A 187 10.90 -6.45 1.11
C TYR A 187 11.78 -7.58 1.67
N ALA A 188 11.19 -8.78 1.79
CA ALA A 188 11.91 -9.94 2.32
C ALA A 188 13.08 -10.41 1.43
N ALA A 189 13.00 -10.20 0.11
CA ALA A 189 14.12 -10.45 -0.79
C ALA A 189 15.20 -9.38 -0.64
N MET A 190 14.82 -8.10 -0.68
CA MET A 190 15.72 -6.96 -0.55
C MET A 190 16.49 -6.97 0.78
N ALA A 191 15.84 -7.39 1.88
CA ALA A 191 16.46 -7.49 3.20
C ALA A 191 17.64 -8.48 3.27
N LYS A 192 17.82 -9.35 2.25
CA LYS A 192 18.98 -10.26 2.15
C LYS A 192 20.22 -9.57 1.60
N ASP A 193 20.02 -8.52 0.81
CA ASP A 193 21.07 -7.80 0.08
C ASP A 193 21.36 -6.43 0.69
N VAL A 194 20.38 -5.83 1.38
CA VAL A 194 20.42 -4.47 1.92
C VAL A 194 20.10 -4.50 3.42
N ASP A 195 20.90 -3.81 4.24
CA ASP A 195 20.56 -3.50 5.63
C ASP A 195 19.52 -2.36 5.65
N ILE A 196 18.26 -2.73 5.41
CA ILE A 196 17.14 -1.80 5.28
C ILE A 196 16.96 -0.98 6.55
N GLU A 197 17.06 -1.61 7.73
CA GLU A 197 16.83 -0.88 8.97
C GLU A 197 17.89 0.19 9.23
N ALA A 198 19.18 -0.12 8.97
CA ALA A 198 20.25 0.87 9.10
C ALA A 198 20.06 2.04 8.12
N ALA A 199 19.69 1.73 6.88
CA ALA A 199 19.36 2.73 5.86
C ALA A 199 18.21 3.64 6.31
N LEU A 200 17.11 3.08 6.82
CA LEU A 200 15.96 3.83 7.32
C LEU A 200 16.30 4.70 8.53
N ARG A 201 17.04 4.17 9.53
CA ARG A 201 17.47 4.95 10.70
C ARG A 201 18.34 6.14 10.33
N ALA A 202 19.16 5.99 9.30
CA ALA A 202 20.03 7.05 8.78
C ALA A 202 19.29 8.05 7.86
N GLY A 203 18.05 7.75 7.46
CA GLY A 203 17.34 8.50 6.42
C GLY A 203 17.95 8.36 5.02
N ASP A 204 18.79 7.35 4.79
CA ASP A 204 19.47 7.11 3.52
C ASP A 204 18.72 6.05 2.71
N PHE A 205 17.92 6.49 1.73
CA PHE A 205 17.18 5.60 0.83
C PHE A 205 17.98 5.15 -0.40
N ALA A 206 19.22 5.62 -0.57
CA ALA A 206 20.04 5.27 -1.74
C ALA A 206 20.21 3.75 -1.93
N PRO A 207 20.56 2.93 -0.92
CA PRO A 207 20.72 1.49 -1.12
C PRO A 207 19.40 0.78 -1.46
N ILE A 208 18.29 1.22 -0.87
CA ILE A 208 16.94 0.69 -1.15
C ILE A 208 16.55 1.00 -2.61
N ASN A 209 16.69 2.27 -3.01
CA ASN A 209 16.36 2.72 -4.35
C ASN A 209 17.26 2.08 -5.41
N ALA A 210 18.54 1.85 -5.11
CA ALA A 210 19.45 1.15 -6.02
C ALA A 210 19.03 -0.31 -6.25
N TRP A 211 18.67 -1.03 -5.19
CA TRP A 211 18.20 -2.41 -5.29
C TRP A 211 16.91 -2.50 -6.11
N LEU A 212 15.92 -1.65 -5.80
CA LEU A 212 14.65 -1.62 -6.52
C LEU A 212 14.83 -1.17 -7.98
N GLY A 213 15.69 -0.18 -8.21
CA GLY A 213 16.08 0.30 -9.53
C GLY A 213 16.65 -0.81 -10.40
N GLU A 214 17.58 -1.61 -9.85
CA GLU A 214 18.20 -2.72 -10.55
C GLU A 214 17.26 -3.89 -10.78
N LYS A 215 16.53 -4.33 -9.74
CA LYS A 215 15.80 -5.61 -9.76
C LYS A 215 14.37 -5.49 -10.29
N ILE A 216 13.77 -4.29 -10.21
CA ILE A 216 12.36 -4.07 -10.53
C ILE A 216 12.19 -2.94 -11.54
N HIS A 217 12.62 -1.72 -11.20
CA HIS A 217 12.18 -0.52 -11.91
C HIS A 217 12.68 -0.45 -13.35
N ARG A 218 13.98 -0.70 -13.56
CA ARG A 218 14.62 -0.58 -14.88
C ARG A 218 13.95 -1.40 -15.99
N HIS A 219 13.22 -2.45 -15.62
CA HIS A 219 12.65 -3.38 -16.58
C HIS A 219 11.37 -2.85 -17.26
N GLY A 220 10.68 -1.85 -16.69
CA GLY A 220 9.40 -1.37 -17.23
C GLY A 220 8.47 -2.54 -17.59
N GLY A 221 7.97 -2.55 -18.82
CA GLY A 221 7.12 -3.62 -19.38
C GLY A 221 7.87 -4.82 -20.01
N MET A 222 9.20 -4.92 -19.90
CA MET A 222 10.00 -5.95 -20.60
C MET A 222 9.75 -7.39 -20.14
N MET A 223 9.28 -7.57 -18.91
CA MET A 223 9.05 -8.87 -18.30
C MET A 223 7.58 -9.03 -17.95
N LYS A 224 7.03 -10.24 -17.91
CA LYS A 224 5.71 -10.43 -17.31
C LYS A 224 5.82 -10.26 -15.79
N PRO A 225 4.75 -9.84 -15.08
CA PRO A 225 4.82 -9.59 -13.63
C PRO A 225 5.34 -10.79 -12.83
N ARG A 226 4.93 -12.02 -13.19
CA ARG A 226 5.39 -13.24 -12.54
C ARG A 226 6.88 -13.49 -12.75
N ASP A 227 7.37 -13.28 -13.98
CA ASP A 227 8.77 -13.48 -14.32
C ASP A 227 9.66 -12.42 -13.65
N LEU A 228 9.18 -11.18 -13.56
CA LEU A 228 9.83 -10.09 -12.83
C LEU A 228 10.02 -10.45 -11.35
N ILE A 229 8.97 -10.94 -10.69
CA ILE A 229 9.03 -11.32 -9.27
C ILE A 229 9.96 -12.51 -9.05
N VAL A 230 9.94 -13.52 -9.92
CA VAL A 230 10.89 -14.64 -9.85
C VAL A 230 12.33 -14.13 -10.01
N SER A 231 12.58 -13.26 -10.98
CA SER A 231 13.90 -12.70 -11.24
C SER A 231 14.42 -11.86 -10.07
N ALA A 232 13.56 -11.02 -9.48
CA ALA A 232 13.95 -10.10 -8.40
C ALA A 232 14.05 -10.79 -7.03
N THR A 233 13.18 -11.77 -6.76
CA THR A 233 13.05 -12.37 -5.41
C THR A 233 13.60 -13.78 -5.31
N GLY A 234 13.93 -14.40 -6.46
CA GLY A 234 14.44 -15.77 -6.58
C GLY A 234 13.37 -16.86 -6.57
N GLN A 235 12.08 -16.51 -6.46
CA GLN A 235 10.98 -17.47 -6.38
C GLN A 235 9.65 -16.90 -6.86
N ALA A 236 8.68 -17.80 -7.09
CA ALA A 236 7.33 -17.41 -7.48
C ALA A 236 6.63 -16.61 -6.37
N PHE A 237 5.52 -15.97 -6.73
CA PHE A 237 4.69 -15.26 -5.76
C PHE A 237 4.21 -16.17 -4.63
N ASP A 238 4.39 -15.72 -3.38
CA ASP A 238 3.90 -16.40 -2.19
C ASP A 238 3.29 -15.38 -1.21
N ALA A 239 1.98 -15.48 -1.00
CA ALA A 239 1.24 -14.64 -0.05
C ALA A 239 1.64 -14.89 1.42
N GLY A 240 2.34 -15.98 1.71
CA GLY A 240 2.89 -16.28 3.03
C GLY A 240 3.77 -15.16 3.58
N TYR A 241 4.55 -14.47 2.72
CA TYR A 241 5.36 -13.32 3.14
C TYR A 241 4.52 -12.19 3.73
N TYR A 242 3.38 -11.88 3.11
CA TYR A 242 2.50 -10.82 3.58
C TYR A 242 1.78 -11.21 4.87
N ILE A 243 1.32 -12.46 4.96
CA ILE A 243 0.69 -12.99 6.17
C ILE A 243 1.67 -12.97 7.34
N SER A 244 2.91 -13.42 7.14
CA SER A 244 3.96 -13.37 8.16
C SER A 244 4.30 -11.95 8.57
N TYR A 245 4.52 -11.05 7.61
CA TYR A 245 4.77 -9.62 7.88
C TYR A 245 3.68 -9.00 8.77
N LEU A 246 2.40 -9.19 8.42
CA LEU A 246 1.29 -8.66 9.21
C LEU A 246 1.24 -9.29 10.60
N LYS A 247 1.37 -10.61 10.70
CA LYS A 247 1.36 -11.31 12.01
C LYS A 247 2.48 -10.83 12.91
N ASP A 248 3.71 -10.84 12.42
CA ASP A 248 4.89 -10.47 13.21
C ASP A 248 4.78 -9.02 13.70
N LYS A 249 4.40 -8.10 12.80
CA LYS A 249 4.23 -6.69 13.11
C LYS A 249 3.12 -6.46 14.13
N TYR A 250 1.92 -6.98 13.89
CA TYR A 250 0.75 -6.69 14.71
C TYR A 250 0.72 -7.47 16.02
N SER A 251 1.26 -8.70 16.08
CA SER A 251 1.50 -9.40 17.35
C SER A 251 2.47 -8.63 18.24
N GLY A 252 3.53 -8.05 17.67
CA GLY A 252 4.47 -7.19 18.42
C GLY A 252 3.84 -5.87 18.90
N LEU A 253 3.00 -5.23 18.07
CA LEU A 253 2.36 -3.96 18.41
C LEU A 253 1.27 -4.11 19.49
N TYR A 254 0.48 -5.19 19.43
CA TYR A 254 -0.71 -5.40 20.26
C TYR A 254 -0.53 -6.44 21.36
N SER A 255 0.65 -7.06 21.47
CA SER A 255 0.94 -8.11 22.46
C SER A 255 -0.05 -9.29 22.42
N LEU A 256 -0.32 -9.79 21.21
CA LEU A 256 -1.29 -10.87 20.92
C LEU A 256 -0.67 -12.27 21.03
#